data_AF-A0A2V8MPU7-F1
#
_entry.id   AF-A0A2V8MPU7-F1
#
_cell.length_a   1.000
_cell.length_b   1.000
_cell.length_c   1.000
_cell.angle_alpha   90.00
_cell.angle_beta   90.00
_cell.angle_gamma   90.00
#
_symmetry.space_group_name_H-M   'P 1'
#
loop_
_entity.id
_entity.type
_entity.pdbx_description
1 polymer ?
#
loop_
_entity_poly.entity_id
_entity_poly.type
_entity_poly.pdbx_seq_one_letter_code
_entity_poly.pdbx_strand_id
1 'polypeptide(L)'
;MSEPFWKTSLSAVEPNKILIRGYRVQDLMAHCSFGDIIYLTFTGELPTGNEGRIIEMIVVSSTDHSFLAPSIDATRFVASGGVPLQAAVAAGVISLGDHHGGAIEQCAKLLQESTKSGSTASEIV
;
A
#
# COMPACT_ATOMS: atom_id res chain seq x y z
N MET A 1 -4.81 9.49 -33.57
CA MET A 1 -3.71 8.95 -32.74
C MET A 1 -3.77 7.43 -32.82
N SER A 2 -2.64 6.76 -33.04
CA SER A 2 -2.55 5.29 -32.99
C SER A 2 -2.93 4.77 -31.60
N GLU A 3 -3.45 3.55 -31.49
CA GLU A 3 -3.71 2.95 -30.18
C GLU A 3 -2.42 2.89 -29.33
N PRO A 4 -2.49 3.19 -28.03
CA PRO A 4 -1.33 3.11 -27.14
C PRO A 4 -0.95 1.65 -26.88
N PHE A 5 0.35 1.37 -26.88
CA PHE A 5 0.91 0.03 -26.60
C PHE A 5 0.61 -0.45 -25.17
N TRP A 6 0.65 0.46 -24.18
CA TRP A 6 0.24 0.20 -22.80
C TRP A 6 -1.09 0.88 -22.51
N LYS A 7 -2.06 0.13 -21.97
CA LYS A 7 -3.36 0.65 -21.52
C LYS A 7 -3.40 0.62 -19.99
N THR A 8 -3.84 1.71 -19.36
CA THR A 8 -4.01 1.82 -17.91
C THR A 8 -5.20 2.71 -17.58
N SER A 9 -5.87 2.41 -16.45
CA SER A 9 -6.89 3.28 -15.86
C SER A 9 -6.35 4.08 -14.67
N LEU A 10 -5.05 3.97 -14.36
CA LEU A 10 -4.45 4.54 -13.15
C LEU A 10 -4.07 6.01 -13.29
N SER A 11 -3.43 6.38 -14.40
CA SER A 11 -2.92 7.74 -14.60
C SER A 11 -2.83 8.10 -16.07
N ALA A 12 -2.94 9.39 -16.37
CA ALA A 12 -2.73 9.95 -17.69
C ALA A 12 -2.03 11.30 -17.60
N VAL A 13 -1.26 11.64 -18.63
CA VAL A 13 -0.66 12.96 -18.81
C VAL A 13 -1.22 13.56 -20.09
N GLU A 14 -1.86 14.72 -19.97
CA GLU A 14 -2.39 15.53 -21.07
C GLU A 14 -1.71 16.90 -21.07
N PRO A 15 -1.78 17.67 -22.17
CA PRO A 15 -1.34 19.06 -22.16
C PRO A 15 -1.96 19.83 -20.99
N ASN A 16 -1.12 20.31 -20.08
CA ASN A 16 -1.48 21.05 -18.87
C ASN A 16 -2.35 20.28 -17.85
N LYS A 17 -2.37 18.94 -17.88
CA LYS A 17 -3.07 18.13 -16.87
C LYS A 17 -2.31 16.85 -16.55
N ILE A 18 -2.23 16.52 -15.27
CA ILE A 18 -1.84 15.19 -14.79
C ILE A 18 -3.05 14.62 -14.08
N LEU A 19 -3.43 13.41 -14.47
CA LEU A 19 -4.60 12.72 -13.95
C LEU A 19 -4.19 11.50 -13.14
N ILE A 20 -4.84 11.28 -11.99
CA ILE A 20 -4.80 10.04 -11.21
C ILE A 20 -6.25 9.55 -11.13
N ARG A 21 -6.53 8.36 -11.66
CA ARG A 21 -7.89 7.78 -11.75
C ARG A 21 -8.93 8.76 -12.34
N GLY A 22 -8.51 9.61 -13.27
CA GLY A 22 -9.36 10.63 -13.90
C GLY A 22 -9.46 11.97 -13.16
N TYR A 23 -8.96 12.07 -11.92
CA TYR A 23 -8.92 13.32 -11.15
C TYR A 23 -7.65 14.09 -11.42
N ARG A 24 -7.71 15.43 -11.52
CA ARG A 24 -6.51 16.25 -11.70
C ARG A 24 -5.69 16.26 -10.41
N VAL A 25 -4.38 16.06 -10.54
CA VAL A 25 -3.47 16.05 -9.39
C VAL A 25 -3.55 17.32 -8.54
N GLN A 26 -3.78 18.48 -9.16
CA GLN A 26 -3.93 19.76 -8.48
C GLN A 26 -5.17 19.81 -7.56
N ASP A 27 -6.27 19.17 -7.99
CA ASP A 27 -7.50 19.11 -7.21
C ASP A 27 -7.31 18.13 -6.05
N LEU A 28 -6.66 16.99 -6.32
CA LEU A 28 -6.28 16.02 -5.30
C LEU A 28 -5.38 16.64 -4.23
N MET A 29 -4.37 17.42 -4.61
CA MET A 29 -3.47 18.11 -3.67
C MET A 29 -4.20 19.10 -2.75
N ALA A 30 -5.28 19.72 -3.23
CA ALA A 30 -6.03 20.70 -2.45
C ALA A 30 -7.01 20.06 -1.46
N HIS A 31 -7.45 18.82 -1.72
CA HIS A 31 -8.63 18.24 -1.04
C HIS A 31 -8.42 16.86 -0.42
N CYS A 32 -7.32 16.17 -0.73
CA CYS A 32 -7.11 14.78 -0.33
C CYS A 32 -5.86 14.61 0.54
N SER A 33 -5.97 13.78 1.57
CA SER A 33 -4.84 13.27 2.36
C SER A 33 -4.07 12.18 1.59
N PHE A 34 -2.88 11.81 2.09
CA PHE A 34 -2.12 10.72 1.50
C PHE A 34 -2.88 9.38 1.54
N GLY A 35 -3.61 9.11 2.62
CA GLY A 35 -4.46 7.94 2.75
C GLY A 35 -5.59 7.90 1.71
N ASP A 36 -6.21 9.05 1.42
CA ASP A 36 -7.25 9.17 0.38
C ASP A 36 -6.69 8.85 -1.01
N ILE A 37 -5.47 9.29 -1.31
CA ILE A 37 -4.80 9.01 -2.59
C ILE A 37 -4.46 7.53 -2.73
N ILE A 38 -3.99 6.87 -1.67
CA ILE A 38 -3.74 5.42 -1.68
C ILE A 38 -5.06 4.68 -1.92
N TYR A 39 -6.13 5.03 -1.20
CA TYR A 39 -7.45 4.45 -1.38
C TYR A 39 -7.91 4.59 -2.83
N LEU A 40 -7.93 5.82 -3.36
CA LEU A 40 -8.30 6.12 -4.75
C LEU A 40 -7.49 5.28 -5.75
N THR A 41 -6.19 5.17 -5.53
CA THR A 41 -5.28 4.44 -6.43
C THR A 41 -5.66 2.96 -6.50
N PHE A 42 -6.02 2.34 -5.37
CA PHE A 42 -6.41 0.94 -5.31
C PHE A 42 -7.85 0.67 -5.77
N THR A 43 -8.81 1.49 -5.35
CA THR A 43 -10.24 1.22 -5.58
C THR A 43 -10.77 1.86 -6.86
N GLY A 44 -10.17 2.97 -7.30
CA GLY A 44 -10.62 3.77 -8.44
C GLY A 44 -11.61 4.88 -8.07
N GLU A 45 -12.05 4.95 -6.82
CA GLU A 45 -13.02 5.94 -6.33
C GLU A 45 -12.47 6.70 -5.12
N LEU A 46 -12.86 7.97 -4.96
CA LEU A 46 -12.51 8.74 -3.76
C LEU A 46 -13.24 8.17 -2.54
N PRO A 47 -12.64 8.24 -1.34
CA PRO A 47 -13.30 7.77 -0.12
C PRO A 47 -14.56 8.59 0.15
N THR A 48 -15.61 7.93 0.66
CA THR A 48 -16.91 8.56 0.97
C THR A 48 -17.12 8.75 2.47
N GLY A 49 -16.24 8.17 3.29
CA GLY A 49 -16.25 8.28 4.74
C GLY A 49 -14.84 8.23 5.31
N ASN A 50 -14.57 7.23 6.17
CA ASN A 50 -13.31 7.13 6.92
C ASN A 50 -12.25 6.24 6.25
N GLU A 51 -12.45 5.81 5.00
CA GLU A 51 -11.58 4.83 4.36
C GLU A 51 -10.15 5.34 4.23
N GLY A 52 -9.96 6.56 3.74
CA GLY A 52 -8.62 7.15 3.63
C GLY A 52 -7.94 7.33 4.99
N ARG A 53 -8.70 7.70 6.02
CA ARG A 53 -8.19 7.78 7.41
C ARG A 53 -7.75 6.41 7.94
N ILE A 54 -8.51 5.35 7.65
CA ILE A 54 -8.13 3.97 8.04
C ILE A 54 -6.84 3.57 7.33
N ILE A 55 -6.70 3.86 6.03
CA ILE A 55 -5.47 3.60 5.28
C ILE A 55 -4.28 4.33 5.89
N GLU A 56 -4.44 5.60 6.24
CA GLU A 56 -3.38 6.38 6.89
C GLU A 56 -2.97 5.77 8.24
N MET A 57 -3.94 5.35 9.06
CA MET A 57 -3.66 4.67 10.33
C MET A 57 -2.91 3.35 10.13
N ILE A 58 -3.23 2.57 9.09
CA ILE A 58 -2.52 1.33 8.74
C ILE A 58 -1.05 1.64 8.41
N VAL A 59 -0.81 2.63 7.55
CA VAL A 59 0.55 3.03 7.16
C VAL A 59 1.35 3.51 8.37
N VAL A 60 0.75 4.37 9.20
CA VAL A 60 1.39 4.86 10.43
C VAL A 60 1.74 3.71 11.37
N SER A 61 0.80 2.78 11.61
CA SER A 61 1.04 1.62 12.49
C SER A 61 2.13 0.69 11.99
N SER A 62 2.40 0.69 10.68
CA SER A 62 3.39 -0.18 10.03
C SER A 62 4.76 0.47 9.84
N THR A 63 4.98 1.68 10.38
CA THR A 63 6.19 2.47 10.11
C THR A 63 7.45 1.80 10.69
N ASP A 64 7.35 1.19 11.87
CA ASP A 64 8.44 0.47 12.50
C ASP A 64 7.89 -0.53 13.53
N HIS A 65 8.60 -1.65 13.72
CA HIS A 65 8.29 -2.63 14.76
C HIS A 65 9.55 -3.19 15.44
N SER A 66 10.60 -2.36 15.52
CA SER A 66 11.88 -2.61 16.20
C SER A 66 12.86 -3.53 15.46
N PHE A 67 14.10 -3.52 15.94
CA PHE A 67 15.30 -4.02 15.27
C PHE A 67 15.23 -5.48 14.80
N LEU A 68 14.40 -6.33 15.41
CA LEU A 68 14.39 -7.77 15.15
C LEU A 68 13.63 -8.18 13.88
N ALA A 69 13.03 -7.23 13.15
CA ALA A 69 12.36 -7.55 11.90
C ALA A 69 13.39 -7.82 10.78
N PRO A 70 13.28 -8.93 10.02
CA PRO A 70 14.20 -9.24 8.92
C PRO A 70 14.42 -8.11 7.91
N SER A 71 13.39 -7.29 7.64
CA SER A 71 13.50 -6.12 6.75
C SER A 71 14.36 -4.99 7.29
N ILE A 72 14.34 -4.79 8.60
CA ILE A 72 15.14 -3.77 9.28
C ILE A 72 16.61 -4.22 9.31
N ASP A 73 16.85 -5.49 9.66
CA ASP A 73 18.18 -6.09 9.64
C ASP A 73 18.80 -6.07 8.25
N ALA A 74 18.07 -6.52 7.23
CA ALA A 74 18.54 -6.53 5.84
C ALA A 74 18.91 -5.12 5.36
N THR A 75 18.02 -4.14 5.58
CA THR A 75 18.25 -2.73 5.22
C THR A 75 19.52 -2.19 5.88
N ARG A 76 19.66 -2.40 7.19
CA ARG A 76 20.80 -1.87 7.97
C ARG A 76 22.10 -2.55 7.61
N PHE A 77 22.08 -3.86 7.39
CA PHE A 77 23.27 -4.63 7.04
C PHE A 77 23.86 -4.15 5.72
N VAL A 78 23.05 -4.04 4.66
CA VAL A 78 23.57 -3.54 3.37
C VAL A 78 23.95 -2.06 3.44
N ALA A 79 23.19 -1.23 4.17
CA ALA A 79 23.51 0.18 4.37
C ALA A 79 24.89 0.37 5.03
N SER A 80 25.26 -0.52 5.96
CA SER A 80 26.58 -0.49 6.61
C SER A 80 27.75 -0.69 5.62
N GLY A 81 27.48 -1.30 4.46
CA GLY A 81 28.44 -1.44 3.36
C GLY A 81 28.61 -0.18 2.49
N GLY A 82 27.90 0.92 2.80
CA GLY A 82 28.02 2.18 2.08
C GLY A 82 27.22 2.27 0.77
N VAL A 83 26.23 1.39 0.58
CA VAL A 83 25.36 1.43 -0.61
C VAL A 83 24.45 2.67 -0.59
N PRO A 84 24.00 3.16 -1.76
CA PRO A 84 23.02 4.26 -1.83
C PRO A 84 21.70 3.94 -1.10
N LEU A 85 20.99 4.98 -0.63
CA LEU A 85 19.77 4.85 0.17
C LEU A 85 18.71 3.95 -0.49
N GLN A 86 18.46 4.13 -1.79
CA GLN A 86 17.47 3.34 -2.52
C GLN A 86 17.83 1.85 -2.58
N ALA A 87 19.12 1.50 -2.56
CA ALA A 87 19.57 0.12 -2.53
C ALA A 87 19.35 -0.50 -1.14
N ALA A 88 19.59 0.26 -0.08
CA ALA A 88 19.28 -0.16 1.28
C ALA A 88 17.76 -0.39 1.48
N VAL A 89 16.94 0.55 1.02
CA VAL A 89 15.46 0.42 1.06
C VAL A 89 15.01 -0.81 0.27
N ALA A 90 15.57 -1.04 -0.92
CA ALA A 90 15.22 -2.19 -1.74
C ALA A 90 15.53 -3.53 -1.03
N ALA A 91 16.66 -3.62 -0.31
CA ALA A 91 16.99 -4.82 0.46
C ALA A 91 15.96 -5.11 1.55
N GLY A 92 15.48 -4.08 2.26
CA GLY A 92 14.37 -4.22 3.22
C GLY A 92 13.08 -4.68 2.56
N VAL A 93 12.69 -4.06 1.45
CA VAL A 93 11.44 -4.39 0.74
C VAL A 93 11.45 -5.81 0.20
N ILE A 94 12.55 -6.28 -0.39
CA ILE A 94 12.66 -7.64 -0.96
C ILE A 94 12.60 -8.72 0.13
N SER A 95 12.94 -8.39 1.37
CA SER A 95 12.84 -9.34 2.49
C SER A 95 11.39 -9.61 2.94
N LEU A 96 10.42 -8.82 2.46
CA LEU A 96 9.00 -9.05 2.74
C LEU A 96 8.49 -10.25 1.94
N GLY A 97 7.61 -11.04 2.57
CA GLY A 97 6.98 -12.20 1.97
C GLY A 97 5.97 -12.84 2.91
N ASP A 98 5.54 -14.07 2.61
CA ASP A 98 4.45 -14.74 3.34
C ASP A 98 4.67 -14.82 4.85
N HIS A 99 5.91 -15.06 5.27
CA HIS A 99 6.28 -15.21 6.69
C HIS A 99 6.72 -13.89 7.34
N HIS A 100 7.11 -12.88 6.54
CA HIS A 100 7.56 -11.57 7.03
C HIS A 100 6.76 -10.46 6.35
N GLY A 101 5.73 -9.96 7.04
CA GLY A 101 4.78 -8.97 6.51
C GLY A 101 3.50 -9.56 5.91
N GLY A 102 3.47 -10.86 5.59
CA GLY A 102 2.31 -11.53 4.97
C GLY A 102 1.15 -11.88 5.92
N ALA A 103 1.34 -11.81 7.24
CA ALA A 103 0.33 -12.23 8.22
C ALA A 103 -1.00 -11.45 8.12
N ILE A 104 -0.95 -10.18 7.69
CA ILE A 104 -2.15 -9.34 7.54
C ILE A 104 -3.09 -9.90 6.48
N GLU A 105 -2.56 -10.31 5.31
CA GLU A 105 -3.37 -10.86 4.23
C GLU A 105 -3.96 -12.23 4.64
N GLN A 106 -3.16 -13.07 5.29
CA GLN A 106 -3.61 -14.38 5.76
C GLN A 106 -4.73 -14.26 6.79
N CYS A 107 -4.58 -13.35 7.76
CA CYS A 107 -5.62 -13.04 8.74
C CYS A 107 -6.90 -12.51 8.07
N ALA A 108 -6.77 -11.59 7.11
CA ALA A 108 -7.90 -11.08 6.36
C ALA A 108 -8.66 -12.18 5.61
N LYS A 109 -7.95 -13.10 4.93
CA LYS A 109 -8.56 -14.25 4.24
C LYS A 109 -9.28 -15.17 5.23
N LEU A 110 -8.63 -15.53 6.34
CA LEU A 110 -9.22 -16.38 7.38
C LEU A 110 -10.55 -15.79 7.90
N LEU A 111 -10.58 -14.49 8.21
CA LEU A 111 -11.78 -13.81 8.69
C LEU A 111 -12.88 -13.74 7.62
N GLN A 112 -12.53 -13.45 6.37
CA GLN A 112 -13.49 -13.41 5.26
C GLN A 112 -14.07 -14.78 4.93
N GLU A 113 -13.30 -15.85 5.06
CA GLU A 113 -13.77 -17.22 4.84
C GLU A 113 -14.68 -17.66 5.99
N SER A 114 -14.29 -17.38 7.23
CA SER A 114 -15.07 -17.74 8.42
C SER A 114 -16.43 -17.03 8.47
N THR A 115 -16.46 -15.75 8.05
CA THR A 115 -17.72 -15.01 7.94
C THR A 115 -18.64 -15.57 6.85
N LYS A 116 -18.09 -16.09 5.75
CA LYS A 116 -18.86 -16.75 4.69
C LYS A 116 -19.37 -18.14 5.10
N SER A 117 -18.60 -18.90 5.88
CA SER A 117 -19.01 -20.22 6.37
C SER A 117 -20.00 -20.17 7.54
N GLY A 118 -20.15 -19.00 8.19
CA GLY A 118 -20.98 -18.85 9.38
C GLY A 118 -20.33 -19.39 10.65
N SER A 119 -19.00 -19.59 10.64
CA SER A 119 -18.25 -20.02 11.81
C SER A 119 -18.32 -18.96 12.92
N THR A 120 -18.51 -19.41 14.14
CA THR A 120 -18.54 -18.55 15.33
C THR A 120 -17.14 -18.08 15.69
N ALA A 121 -17.03 -16.96 16.42
CA ALA A 121 -15.73 -16.46 16.86
C ALA A 121 -14.91 -17.50 17.64
N SER A 122 -15.57 -18.28 18.51
CA SER A 122 -14.95 -19.36 19.29
C SER A 122 -14.45 -20.56 18.48
N GLU A 123 -14.84 -20.69 17.22
CA GLU A 123 -14.33 -21.73 16.33
C GLU A 123 -13.09 -21.26 15.53
N ILE A 124 -12.82 -19.94 15.54
CA ILE A 124 -11.72 -19.32 14.79
C ILE A 124 -10.48 -19.11 15.68
N VAL A 125 -10.66 -18.77 16.96
CA VAL A 125 -9.61 -18.54 17.97
C VAL A 125 -9.59 -19.62 19.03
#